data_AF-A0A660VT65-F1
#
_entry.id   AF-A0A660VT65-F1
#
_cell.length_a   1.000
_cell.length_b   1.000
_cell.length_c   1.000
_cell.angle_alpha   90.00
_cell.angle_beta   90.00
_cell.angle_gamma   90.00
#
_symmetry.space_group_name_H-M   'P 1'
#
loop_
_entity.id
_entity.type
_entity.pdbx_description
1 polymer ?
#
loop_
_entity_poly.entity_id
_entity_poly.type
_entity_poly.pdbx_seq_one_letter_code
_entity_poly.pdbx_strand_id
1 'polypeptide(L)'
;DRILGKETNASVDSELSMVLFDDYELYRWQPNKLNVNAPYWDFKTLMVCRLDGPSFEIVKAIVNKAMATEKTGLKGIAYIDSRGIADDKKPYSFGHFDQSLRDLATLTRYRTEMTVKEESTEKLFAPGTCQRAAIYCGWYSLKKYVDAFDFVDGALGYHISSLEAVDLRDPNSSQWCPAMLKDGITATLGAVAEPYLHSFPEPKAFFTELFNGRCLVEAYYRTKPFNSWQFVLLGDPLYRPFKKL
;
A
#
# COMPACT_ATOMS: atom_id res chain seq x y z
N ASP A 1 7.77 17.14 -24.12
CA ASP A 1 7.64 16.09 -23.11
C ASP A 1 7.00 14.81 -23.66
N ARG A 2 5.75 14.83 -24.15
CA ARG A 2 5.11 13.64 -24.80
C ARG A 2 5.90 13.03 -25.95
N ILE A 3 6.42 13.89 -26.84
CA ILE A 3 7.23 13.48 -28.00
C ILE A 3 8.63 13.00 -27.59
N LEU A 4 9.13 13.46 -26.43
CA LEU A 4 10.47 13.13 -25.93
C LEU A 4 10.46 11.93 -24.98
N GLY A 5 9.31 11.31 -24.71
CA GLY A 5 9.19 10.20 -23.75
C GLY A 5 9.39 10.60 -22.28
N LYS A 6 9.27 11.88 -21.94
CA LYS A 6 9.41 12.34 -20.55
C LYS A 6 8.09 12.12 -19.80
N GLU A 7 8.17 11.50 -18.62
CA GLU A 7 7.01 11.09 -17.81
C GLU A 7 6.08 10.08 -18.52
N THR A 8 6.62 9.27 -19.44
CA THR A 8 5.86 8.18 -20.09
C THR A 8 6.18 6.80 -19.52
N ASN A 9 7.01 6.74 -18.48
CA ASN A 9 7.34 5.50 -17.80
C ASN A 9 6.22 5.12 -16.84
N ALA A 10 6.04 3.82 -16.61
CA ALA A 10 5.13 3.29 -15.62
C ALA A 10 5.66 1.96 -15.08
N SER A 11 5.09 1.50 -13.97
CA SER A 11 5.31 0.13 -13.54
C SER A 11 4.65 -0.85 -14.51
N VAL A 12 5.30 -2.00 -14.74
CA VAL A 12 4.77 -3.08 -15.58
C VAL A 12 3.37 -3.49 -15.14
N ASP A 13 3.10 -3.55 -13.84
CA ASP A 13 1.80 -3.93 -13.27
C ASP A 13 0.69 -2.95 -13.65
N SER A 14 1.01 -1.65 -13.65
CA SER A 14 0.06 -0.61 -14.02
C SER A 14 -0.23 -0.61 -15.52
N GLU A 15 0.74 -0.97 -16.37
CA GLU A 15 0.54 -1.22 -17.80
C GLU A 15 -0.26 -2.50 -18.06
N LEU A 16 0.04 -3.59 -17.35
CA LEU A 16 -0.72 -4.84 -17.42
C LEU A 16 -2.19 -4.64 -17.03
N SER A 17 -2.46 -3.71 -16.12
CA SER A 17 -3.83 -3.31 -15.75
C SER A 17 -4.62 -2.77 -16.95
N MET A 18 -3.92 -2.27 -17.96
CA MET A 18 -4.47 -1.60 -19.13
C MET A 18 -4.31 -2.39 -20.42
N VAL A 19 -3.84 -3.65 -20.36
CA VAL A 19 -3.53 -4.45 -21.56
C VAL A 19 -4.74 -4.71 -22.47
N LEU A 20 -5.97 -4.59 -21.96
CA LEU A 20 -7.22 -4.74 -22.73
C LEU A 20 -7.77 -3.41 -23.27
N PHE A 21 -7.08 -2.30 -23.02
CA PHE A 21 -7.44 -0.99 -23.56
C PHE A 21 -6.99 -0.91 -25.02
N ASP A 22 -7.73 -0.11 -25.79
CA ASP A 22 -7.24 0.36 -27.09
C ASP A 22 -6.14 1.42 -26.84
N ASP A 23 -5.66 2.09 -27.88
CA ASP A 23 -4.64 3.13 -27.72
C ASP A 23 -4.99 4.15 -26.63
N TYR A 24 -4.03 4.43 -25.75
CA TYR A 24 -4.12 5.44 -24.70
C TYR A 24 -2.85 6.28 -24.62
N GLU A 25 -2.97 7.46 -24.01
CA GLU A 25 -1.85 8.37 -23.81
C GLU A 25 -0.93 7.83 -22.71
N LEU A 26 0.35 7.66 -23.05
CA LEU A 26 1.38 7.22 -22.09
C LEU A 26 1.90 8.38 -21.24
N TYR A 27 1.71 9.63 -21.66
CA TYR A 27 2.12 10.77 -20.85
C TYR A 27 1.37 10.81 -19.54
N ARG A 28 2.13 10.71 -18.44
CA ARG A 28 1.63 10.66 -17.08
C ARG A 28 0.79 9.42 -16.86
N TRP A 29 -0.49 9.58 -16.53
CA TRP A 29 -1.30 8.54 -15.94
C TRP A 29 -2.71 8.56 -16.51
N GLN A 30 -3.39 7.44 -16.36
CA GLN A 30 -4.78 7.26 -16.79
C GLN A 30 -5.68 7.13 -15.56
N PRO A 31 -6.85 7.80 -15.49
CA PRO A 31 -7.78 7.63 -14.39
C PRO A 31 -8.16 6.16 -14.20
N ASN A 32 -8.09 5.68 -12.96
CA ASN A 32 -8.50 4.32 -12.65
C ASN A 32 -10.04 4.21 -12.66
N LYS A 33 -10.55 3.48 -13.65
CA LYS A 33 -11.97 3.23 -13.86
C LYS A 33 -12.58 2.20 -12.88
N LEU A 34 -11.81 1.66 -11.93
CA LEU A 34 -12.32 0.79 -10.86
C LEU A 34 -12.38 1.48 -9.50
N ASN A 35 -12.02 2.77 -9.42
CA ASN A 35 -12.10 3.54 -8.18
C ASN A 35 -13.54 3.57 -7.62
N VAL A 36 -13.74 3.75 -6.31
CA VAL A 36 -15.04 3.72 -5.58
C VAL A 36 -16.19 4.46 -6.29
N ASN A 37 -15.89 5.49 -7.09
CA ASN A 37 -16.87 6.29 -7.82
C ASN A 37 -17.16 5.83 -9.26
N ALA A 38 -16.63 4.69 -9.68
CA ALA A 38 -16.78 4.23 -11.04
C ALA A 38 -18.16 3.62 -11.32
N PRO A 39 -18.75 3.88 -12.51
CA PRO A 39 -19.92 3.14 -12.96
C PRO A 39 -19.55 1.66 -13.07
N TYR A 40 -20.38 0.81 -12.49
CA TYR A 40 -20.19 -0.63 -12.23
C TYR A 40 -19.99 -1.53 -13.48
N TRP A 41 -19.22 -1.17 -14.50
CA TRP A 41 -19.12 -1.96 -15.74
C TRP A 41 -17.78 -1.81 -16.50
N ASP A 42 -16.67 -1.51 -15.82
CA ASP A 42 -15.36 -1.60 -16.50
C ASP A 42 -14.81 -3.02 -16.46
N PHE A 43 -14.78 -3.66 -17.63
CA PHE A 43 -14.20 -4.99 -17.84
C PHE A 43 -12.80 -4.95 -18.47
N LYS A 44 -12.31 -3.77 -18.87
CA LYS A 44 -11.00 -3.63 -19.50
C LYS A 44 -9.88 -3.48 -18.47
N THR A 45 -10.14 -2.86 -17.32
CA THR A 45 -9.13 -2.75 -16.26
C THR A 45 -8.92 -4.10 -15.57
N LEU A 46 -7.71 -4.66 -15.71
CA LEU A 46 -7.30 -5.84 -14.97
C LEU A 46 -6.77 -5.45 -13.59
N MET A 47 -7.25 -6.15 -12.57
CA MET A 47 -6.74 -6.04 -11.21
C MET A 47 -5.43 -6.84 -11.08
N VAL A 48 -4.30 -6.15 -11.05
CA VAL A 48 -2.95 -6.75 -11.02
C VAL A 48 -2.34 -6.65 -9.61
N CYS A 49 -1.78 -7.75 -9.14
CA CYS A 49 -0.99 -7.82 -7.91
C CYS A 49 0.25 -8.68 -8.18
N ARG A 50 1.38 -8.26 -7.63
CA ARG A 50 2.70 -8.86 -7.86
C ARG A 50 3.08 -9.82 -6.73
N LEU A 51 3.54 -11.00 -7.11
CA LEU A 51 4.28 -11.92 -6.25
C LEU A 51 5.77 -11.83 -6.62
N ASP A 52 6.49 -10.92 -5.95
CA ASP A 52 7.92 -10.65 -6.17
C ASP A 52 8.52 -10.09 -4.87
N GLY A 53 9.84 -10.20 -4.72
CA GLY A 53 10.53 -9.79 -3.51
C GLY A 53 11.98 -10.29 -3.47
N PRO A 54 12.67 -10.09 -2.33
CA PRO A 54 14.11 -10.38 -2.24
C PRO A 54 14.51 -11.85 -2.39
N SER A 55 13.59 -12.80 -2.17
CA SER A 55 13.86 -14.22 -2.38
C SER A 55 12.59 -15.02 -2.66
N PHE A 56 12.76 -16.22 -3.22
CA PHE A 56 11.67 -17.16 -3.46
C PHE A 56 10.95 -17.54 -2.16
N GLU A 57 11.70 -17.75 -1.07
CA GLU A 57 11.19 -18.13 0.25
C GLU A 57 10.29 -17.04 0.82
N ILE A 58 10.69 -15.76 0.68
CA ILE A 58 9.87 -14.61 1.09
C ILE A 58 8.57 -14.57 0.29
N VAL A 59 8.63 -14.70 -1.04
CA VAL A 59 7.43 -14.68 -1.90
C VAL A 59 6.50 -15.85 -1.59
N LYS A 60 7.04 -17.05 -1.37
CA LYS A 60 6.25 -18.21 -0.94
C LYS A 60 5.61 -17.98 0.44
N ALA A 61 6.34 -17.35 1.35
CA ALA A 61 5.82 -17.02 2.68
C ALA A 61 4.67 -16.03 2.61
N ILE A 62 4.67 -15.04 1.70
CA ILE A 62 3.54 -14.12 1.50
C ILE A 62 2.21 -14.87 1.32
N VAL A 63 2.18 -15.84 0.39
CA VAL A 63 0.97 -16.64 0.12
C VAL A 63 0.60 -17.50 1.32
N ASN A 64 1.57 -18.20 1.91
CA ASN A 64 1.32 -19.07 3.07
C ASN A 64 0.78 -18.29 4.28
N LYS A 65 1.34 -17.12 4.58
CA LYS A 65 0.90 -16.22 5.66
C LYS A 65 -0.51 -15.71 5.40
N ALA A 66 -0.81 -15.28 4.17
CA ALA A 66 -2.17 -14.85 3.80
C ALA A 66 -3.20 -15.97 4.05
N MET A 67 -2.95 -17.18 3.52
CA MET A 67 -3.83 -18.34 3.71
C MET A 67 -3.96 -18.77 5.17
N ALA A 68 -2.89 -18.68 5.96
CA ALA A 68 -2.92 -19.01 7.38
C ALA A 68 -3.79 -18.00 8.16
N THR A 69 -3.59 -16.71 7.90
CA THR A 69 -4.31 -15.63 8.59
C THR A 69 -5.79 -15.60 8.23
N GLU A 70 -6.19 -15.90 6.99
CA GLU A 70 -7.61 -15.95 6.63
C GLU A 70 -8.41 -17.00 7.43
N LYS A 71 -7.75 -18.07 7.92
CA LYS A 71 -8.40 -19.09 8.74
C LYS A 71 -8.82 -18.53 10.11
N THR A 72 -8.08 -17.59 10.66
CA THR A 72 -8.25 -17.12 12.05
C THR A 72 -8.63 -15.63 12.15
N GLY A 73 -8.50 -14.88 11.05
CA GLY A 73 -8.57 -13.42 11.01
C GLY A 73 -7.25 -12.76 11.43
N LEU A 74 -6.96 -11.59 10.88
CA LEU A 74 -5.76 -10.83 11.26
C LEU A 74 -5.90 -10.30 12.69
N LYS A 75 -4.88 -10.54 13.52
CA LYS A 75 -4.83 -10.12 14.94
C LYS A 75 -3.47 -9.54 15.27
N GLY A 76 -3.43 -8.45 16.01
CA GLY A 76 -2.19 -7.82 16.46
C GLY A 76 -2.42 -6.36 16.81
N ILE A 77 -1.38 -5.55 16.66
CA ILE A 77 -1.39 -4.11 16.95
C ILE A 77 -1.32 -3.35 15.63
N ALA A 78 -2.12 -2.30 15.51
CA ALA A 78 -2.03 -1.35 14.41
C ALA A 78 -1.08 -0.21 14.79
N TYR A 79 -0.07 0.02 13.95
CA TYR A 79 0.92 1.08 14.09
C TYR A 79 0.73 2.10 12.98
N ILE A 80 0.31 3.31 13.34
CA ILE A 80 0.01 4.38 12.40
C ILE A 80 1.00 5.53 12.63
N ASP A 81 1.74 5.91 11.59
CA ASP A 81 2.84 6.86 11.66
C ASP A 81 2.46 8.13 10.87
N SER A 82 1.84 9.06 11.58
CA SER A 82 1.52 10.41 11.10
C SER A 82 2.59 11.39 11.59
N ARG A 83 2.72 12.52 10.91
CA ARG A 83 3.74 13.54 11.20
C ARG A 83 3.22 14.74 11.98
N GLY A 84 1.94 14.76 12.32
CA GLY A 84 1.31 15.88 13.01
C GLY A 84 1.11 17.10 12.12
N ILE A 85 1.05 16.92 10.81
CA ILE A 85 0.79 17.99 9.85
C ILE A 85 -0.71 18.32 9.88
N ALA A 86 -1.02 19.60 10.14
CA ALA A 86 -2.39 20.07 10.20
C ALA A 86 -3.09 19.93 8.83
N ASP A 87 -4.37 19.53 8.87
CA ASP A 87 -5.21 19.45 7.70
C ASP A 87 -5.46 20.86 7.12
N ASP A 88 -4.99 21.09 5.90
CA ASP A 88 -5.15 22.36 5.18
C ASP A 88 -6.41 22.39 4.30
N LYS A 89 -7.26 21.36 4.38
CA LYS A 89 -8.49 21.17 3.60
C LYS A 89 -8.27 21.15 2.09
N LYS A 90 -7.03 20.94 1.63
CA LYS A 90 -6.71 20.80 0.20
C LYS A 90 -6.57 19.32 -0.13
N PRO A 91 -7.42 18.79 -1.04
CA PRO A 91 -7.29 17.41 -1.48
C PRO A 91 -5.86 17.10 -1.92
N TYR A 92 -5.37 15.92 -1.52
CA TYR A 92 -4.05 15.41 -1.86
C TYR A 92 -2.85 16.23 -1.34
N SER A 93 -3.05 17.17 -0.42
CA SER A 93 -1.96 17.86 0.26
C SER A 93 -1.27 16.95 1.29
N PHE A 94 -0.15 17.42 1.81
CA PHE A 94 0.50 16.81 2.98
C PHE A 94 -0.47 16.75 4.18
N GLY A 95 -1.16 17.84 4.50
CA GLY A 95 -2.12 17.88 5.61
C GLY A 95 -3.30 16.91 5.43
N HIS A 96 -3.78 16.74 4.20
CA HIS A 96 -4.85 15.81 3.85
C HIS A 96 -4.44 14.35 4.06
N PHE A 97 -3.25 13.95 3.59
CA PHE A 97 -2.75 12.59 3.80
C PHE A 97 -2.43 12.31 5.27
N ASP A 98 -1.86 13.29 5.99
CA ASP A 98 -1.60 13.17 7.42
C ASP A 98 -2.91 13.01 8.22
N GLN A 99 -3.95 13.75 7.83
CA GLN A 99 -5.29 13.59 8.39
C GLN A 99 -5.88 12.21 8.07
N SER A 100 -5.66 11.68 6.86
CA SER A 100 -6.11 10.34 6.48
C SER A 100 -5.48 9.24 7.35
N LEU A 101 -4.22 9.41 7.78
CA LEU A 101 -3.56 8.52 8.74
C LEU A 101 -4.21 8.61 10.13
N ARG A 102 -4.46 9.82 10.64
CA ARG A 102 -5.19 10.00 11.91
C ARG A 102 -6.60 9.39 11.87
N ASP A 103 -7.32 9.60 10.77
CA ASP A 103 -8.63 9.01 10.55
C ASP A 103 -8.58 7.48 10.47
N LEU A 104 -7.53 6.91 9.88
CA LEU A 104 -7.28 5.47 9.88
C LEU A 104 -7.10 4.94 11.31
N ALA A 105 -6.36 5.64 12.17
CA ALA A 105 -6.19 5.25 13.56
C ALA A 105 -7.54 5.21 14.29
N THR A 106 -8.39 6.24 14.13
CA THR A 106 -9.75 6.26 14.68
C THR A 106 -10.62 5.16 14.09
N LEU A 107 -10.60 4.96 12.78
CA LEU A 107 -11.39 3.94 12.10
C LEU A 107 -11.02 2.53 12.58
N THR A 108 -9.73 2.25 12.77
CA THR A 108 -9.23 0.96 13.23
C THR A 108 -9.74 0.65 14.63
N ARG A 109 -9.72 1.64 15.55
CA ARG A 109 -10.31 1.51 16.89
C ARG A 109 -11.81 1.24 16.85
N TYR A 110 -12.51 1.80 15.87
CA TYR A 110 -13.97 1.66 15.75
C TYR A 110 -14.39 0.34 15.10
N ARG A 111 -13.63 -0.15 14.13
CA ARG A 111 -13.98 -1.32 13.29
C ARG A 111 -13.38 -2.64 13.76
N THR A 112 -12.42 -2.60 14.68
CA THR A 112 -11.67 -3.79 15.10
C THR A 112 -11.41 -3.78 16.60
N GLU A 113 -11.03 -4.92 17.16
CA GLU A 113 -10.56 -5.05 18.54
C GLU A 113 -9.04 -4.78 18.67
N MET A 114 -8.37 -4.32 17.61
CA MET A 114 -6.92 -4.10 17.63
C MET A 114 -6.54 -2.90 18.50
N THR A 115 -5.48 -3.06 19.30
CA THR A 115 -4.80 -1.92 19.90
C THR A 115 -4.20 -1.06 18.79
N VAL A 116 -4.39 0.25 18.87
CA VAL A 116 -3.83 1.22 17.93
C VAL A 116 -2.79 2.10 18.63
N LYS A 117 -1.56 2.08 18.12
CA LYS A 117 -0.44 2.92 18.53
C LYS A 117 -0.12 3.91 17.42
N GLU A 118 0.02 5.18 17.80
CA GLU A 118 0.29 6.27 16.87
C GLU A 118 1.67 6.86 17.17
N GLU A 119 2.44 7.11 16.12
CA GLU A 119 3.48 8.13 16.11
C GLU A 119 2.87 9.33 15.39
N SER A 120 2.92 10.51 16.02
CA SER A 120 2.19 11.70 15.56
C SER A 120 3.10 12.92 15.41
N THR A 121 4.41 12.67 15.32
CA THR A 121 5.46 13.67 15.19
C THR A 121 6.29 13.38 13.95
N GLU A 122 7.26 14.24 13.63
CA GLU A 122 8.16 14.00 12.49
C GLU A 122 9.12 12.81 12.67
N LYS A 123 9.10 12.16 13.83
CA LYS A 123 9.88 10.95 14.09
C LYS A 123 9.19 9.74 13.48
N LEU A 124 9.99 8.72 13.21
CA LEU A 124 9.46 7.38 12.95
C LEU A 124 9.43 6.58 14.25
N PHE A 125 8.65 5.50 14.26
CA PHE A 125 8.78 4.46 15.28
C PHE A 125 10.24 4.00 15.41
N ALA A 126 10.72 3.90 16.65
CA ALA A 126 12.10 3.53 16.92
C ALA A 126 12.34 2.01 16.69
N PRO A 127 13.59 1.59 16.41
CA PRO A 127 13.92 0.18 16.19
C PRO A 127 13.40 -0.75 17.29
N GLY A 128 12.80 -1.88 16.89
CA GLY A 128 12.27 -2.91 17.79
C GLY A 128 11.10 -2.51 18.70
N THR A 129 10.48 -1.34 18.50
CA THR A 129 9.40 -0.85 19.39
C THR A 129 7.99 -1.32 18.99
N CYS A 130 7.83 -1.87 17.78
CA CYS A 130 6.55 -2.23 17.20
C CYS A 130 6.30 -3.75 17.19
N GLN A 131 6.13 -4.32 18.38
CA GLN A 131 5.83 -5.75 18.54
C GLN A 131 4.46 -6.14 17.98
N ARG A 132 4.37 -7.33 17.38
CA ARG A 132 3.12 -7.92 16.88
C ARG A 132 2.36 -6.99 15.93
N ALA A 133 3.09 -6.32 15.03
CA ALA A 133 2.53 -5.39 14.06
C ALA A 133 1.64 -6.13 13.06
N ALA A 134 0.33 -5.83 13.07
CA ALA A 134 -0.65 -6.38 12.14
C ALA A 134 -1.02 -5.39 11.04
N ILE A 135 -1.14 -4.11 11.39
CA ILE A 135 -1.34 -3.02 10.43
C ILE A 135 -0.17 -2.06 10.59
N TYR A 136 0.42 -1.65 9.47
CA TYR A 136 1.32 -0.51 9.41
C TYR A 136 0.85 0.48 8.34
N CYS A 137 0.79 1.77 8.66
CA CYS A 137 0.72 2.79 7.61
C CYS A 137 1.41 4.05 8.09
N GLY A 138 2.32 4.57 7.28
CA GLY A 138 3.16 5.68 7.67
C GLY A 138 3.66 6.46 6.48
N TRP A 139 4.43 7.51 6.73
CA TRP A 139 5.00 8.28 5.64
C TRP A 139 6.28 9.01 5.96
N TYR A 140 7.04 9.23 4.89
CA TYR A 140 8.31 9.93 4.84
C TYR A 140 9.45 9.34 5.68
N SER A 141 10.34 8.63 5.00
CA SER A 141 11.80 8.63 5.20
C SER A 141 12.37 7.91 3.99
N LEU A 142 12.55 8.66 2.90
CA LEU A 142 12.82 8.14 1.57
C LEU A 142 13.99 7.15 1.58
N LYS A 143 13.71 5.91 1.16
CA LYS A 143 14.65 4.78 1.08
C LYS A 143 15.38 4.47 2.39
N LYS A 144 14.76 4.78 3.51
CA LYS A 144 15.34 4.64 4.86
C LYS A 144 14.36 3.92 5.77
N TYR A 145 14.14 2.66 5.44
CA TYR A 145 13.42 1.74 6.31
C TYR A 145 14.06 1.69 7.70
N VAL A 146 13.20 1.65 8.71
CA VAL A 146 13.58 1.45 10.12
C VAL A 146 13.00 0.13 10.56
N ASP A 147 13.85 -0.78 11.04
CA ASP A 147 13.47 -2.07 11.62
C ASP A 147 12.79 -1.87 12.99
N ALA A 148 11.60 -1.28 12.95
CA ALA A 148 10.77 -1.01 14.11
C ALA A 148 9.83 -2.18 14.40
N PHE A 149 9.51 -3.01 13.41
CA PHE A 149 8.33 -3.86 13.40
C PHE A 149 8.67 -5.34 13.50
N ASP A 150 8.03 -6.02 14.45
CA ASP A 150 7.91 -7.48 14.46
C ASP A 150 6.53 -7.84 13.91
N PHE A 151 6.48 -8.15 12.60
CA PHE A 151 5.25 -8.38 11.86
C PHE A 151 4.63 -9.75 12.18
N VAL A 152 3.32 -9.78 12.44
CA VAL A 152 2.59 -11.05 12.53
C VAL A 152 2.31 -11.63 11.13
N ASP A 153 2.03 -12.93 11.07
CA ASP A 153 1.49 -13.53 9.86
C ASP A 153 0.20 -12.82 9.42
N GLY A 154 0.15 -12.44 8.14
CA GLY A 154 -0.93 -11.66 7.56
C GLY A 154 -0.81 -10.15 7.75
N ALA A 155 0.25 -9.65 8.40
CA ALA A 155 0.45 -8.21 8.54
C ALA A 155 0.48 -7.51 7.19
N LEU A 156 -0.13 -6.33 7.12
CA LEU A 156 -0.18 -5.57 5.88
C LEU A 156 -0.09 -4.07 6.13
N GLY A 157 0.40 -3.36 5.12
CA GLY A 157 0.67 -1.95 5.29
C GLY A 157 1.51 -1.35 4.20
N TYR A 158 1.65 -0.03 4.20
CA TYR A 158 2.53 0.65 3.25
C TYR A 158 3.08 1.94 3.82
N HIS A 159 4.22 2.34 3.26
CA HIS A 159 4.90 3.58 3.59
C HIS A 159 4.76 4.56 2.42
N ILE A 160 4.23 5.75 2.69
CA ILE A 160 4.05 6.79 1.68
C ILE A 160 5.40 7.49 1.49
N SER A 161 6.17 7.00 0.51
CA SER A 161 7.36 7.66 -0.01
C SER A 161 7.65 7.19 -1.44
N SER A 162 8.37 8.00 -2.19
CA SER A 162 8.74 7.71 -3.58
C SER A 162 9.78 6.58 -3.64
N LEU A 163 9.93 5.92 -4.79
CA LEU A 163 11.07 5.01 -5.04
C LEU A 163 11.24 3.83 -4.05
N GLU A 164 10.18 3.42 -3.35
CA GLU A 164 10.26 2.37 -2.32
C GLU A 164 10.19 0.93 -2.86
N ALA A 165 9.98 0.75 -4.16
CA ALA A 165 9.92 -0.55 -4.83
C ALA A 165 10.86 -0.67 -6.04
N VAL A 166 11.90 0.18 -6.12
CA VAL A 166 12.87 0.18 -7.23
C VAL A 166 13.75 -1.06 -7.17
N ASP A 167 14.35 -1.31 -6.00
CA ASP A 167 15.32 -2.39 -5.78
C ASP A 167 14.65 -3.57 -5.07
N LEU A 168 13.45 -3.94 -5.51
CA LEU A 168 12.56 -4.89 -4.84
C LEU A 168 13.20 -6.28 -4.61
N ARG A 169 14.14 -6.67 -5.47
CA ARG A 169 14.83 -7.97 -5.40
C ARG A 169 16.17 -7.91 -4.67
N ASP A 170 16.62 -6.75 -4.24
CA ASP A 170 17.86 -6.62 -3.47
C ASP A 170 17.58 -6.91 -1.98
N PRO A 171 18.12 -8.00 -1.40
CA PRO A 171 17.93 -8.34 0.01
C PRO A 171 18.62 -7.38 0.98
N ASN A 172 19.46 -6.46 0.49
CA ASN A 172 20.15 -5.46 1.29
C ASN A 172 19.58 -4.05 1.08
N SER A 173 18.52 -3.91 0.28
CA SER A 173 17.87 -2.62 0.04
C SER A 173 17.31 -2.02 1.33
N SER A 174 17.57 -0.73 1.53
CA SER A 174 16.98 0.06 2.61
C SER A 174 15.62 0.67 2.23
N GLN A 175 15.09 0.34 1.05
CA GLN A 175 13.75 0.75 0.63
C GLN A 175 12.68 0.02 1.43
N TRP A 176 11.58 0.71 1.71
CA TRP A 176 10.54 0.21 2.59
C TRP A 176 9.90 -1.09 2.06
N CYS A 177 9.63 -1.26 0.77
CA CYS A 177 9.01 -2.48 0.27
C CYS A 177 9.90 -3.73 0.43
N PRO A 178 11.12 -3.80 -0.14
CA PRO A 178 11.97 -4.99 0.02
C PRO A 178 12.34 -5.25 1.48
N ALA A 179 12.59 -4.21 2.28
CA ALA A 179 12.92 -4.36 3.68
C ALA A 179 11.74 -4.88 4.53
N MET A 180 10.53 -4.32 4.38
CA MET A 180 9.35 -4.85 5.09
C MET A 180 9.02 -6.28 4.66
N LEU A 181 9.21 -6.64 3.38
CA LEU A 181 9.04 -8.01 2.91
C LEU A 181 10.02 -8.97 3.58
N LYS A 182 11.29 -8.57 3.69
CA LYS A 182 12.34 -9.31 4.41
C LYS A 182 12.00 -9.45 5.89
N ASP A 183 11.45 -8.40 6.50
CA ASP A 183 11.06 -8.38 7.92
C ASP A 183 9.72 -9.07 8.20
N GLY A 184 9.09 -9.64 7.18
CA GLY A 184 7.97 -10.54 7.36
C GLY A 184 6.59 -9.92 7.19
N ILE A 185 6.46 -8.71 6.63
CA ILE A 185 5.14 -8.24 6.18
C ILE A 185 4.55 -9.20 5.14
N THR A 186 3.23 -9.34 5.12
CA THR A 186 2.51 -10.23 4.19
C THR A 186 2.02 -9.49 2.96
N ALA A 187 1.68 -8.21 3.06
CA ALA A 187 1.31 -7.40 1.92
C ALA A 187 1.76 -5.94 2.06
N THR A 188 2.20 -5.36 0.96
CA THR A 188 2.57 -3.93 0.89
C THR A 188 2.37 -3.35 -0.51
N LEU A 189 2.59 -2.05 -0.67
CA LEU A 189 2.61 -1.38 -1.98
C LEU A 189 3.66 -0.28 -1.96
N GLY A 190 4.16 0.08 -3.14
CA GLY A 190 5.17 1.12 -3.26
C GLY A 190 5.41 1.55 -4.70
N ALA A 191 6.13 2.65 -4.84
CA ALA A 191 6.42 3.25 -6.14
C ALA A 191 7.77 2.78 -6.72
N VAL A 192 7.79 2.46 -8.01
CA VAL A 192 9.00 2.11 -8.77
C VAL A 192 9.72 3.33 -9.37
N ALA A 193 9.13 4.51 -9.21
CA ALA A 193 9.69 5.81 -9.59
C ALA A 193 9.07 6.90 -8.70
N GLU A 194 9.22 8.18 -9.05
CA GLU A 194 8.52 9.29 -8.40
C GLU A 194 7.01 9.25 -8.75
N PRO A 195 6.10 9.05 -7.79
CA PRO A 195 4.67 8.88 -8.08
C PRO A 195 3.83 10.16 -7.94
N TYR A 196 4.33 11.21 -7.28
CA TYR A 196 3.51 12.27 -6.67
C TYR A 196 2.53 11.76 -5.60
N LEU A 197 2.34 12.56 -4.55
CA LEU A 197 1.53 12.19 -3.39
C LEU A 197 0.08 11.82 -3.75
N HIS A 198 -0.53 12.56 -4.67
CA HIS A 198 -1.92 12.36 -5.08
C HIS A 198 -2.19 11.03 -5.81
N SER A 199 -1.15 10.26 -6.12
CA SER A 199 -1.25 8.95 -6.77
C SER A 199 -1.29 7.78 -5.78
N PHE A 200 -1.00 8.03 -4.50
CA PHE A 200 -1.15 7.00 -3.46
C PHE A 200 -2.63 6.73 -3.19
N PRO A 201 -3.00 5.48 -2.86
CA PRO A 201 -4.22 5.22 -2.11
C PRO A 201 -4.24 6.05 -0.83
N GLU A 202 -5.35 6.71 -0.53
CA GLU A 202 -5.51 7.37 0.76
C GLU A 202 -5.60 6.30 1.87
N PRO A 203 -4.82 6.41 2.96
CA PRO A 203 -4.79 5.43 4.04
C PRO A 203 -6.16 5.01 4.54
N LYS A 204 -6.97 5.97 5.00
CA LYS A 204 -8.33 5.68 5.48
C LYS A 204 -9.17 4.93 4.44
N ALA A 205 -9.12 5.34 3.18
CA ALA A 205 -9.92 4.73 2.11
C ALA A 205 -9.48 3.29 1.85
N PHE A 206 -8.18 3.05 1.70
CA PHE A 206 -7.62 1.72 1.42
C PHE A 206 -8.00 0.71 2.50
N PHE A 207 -7.79 1.07 3.77
CA PHE A 207 -8.12 0.20 4.88
C PHE A 207 -9.64 0.08 5.11
N THR A 208 -10.44 1.09 4.76
CA THR A 208 -11.91 0.96 4.76
C THR A 208 -12.38 -0.19 3.88
N GLU A 209 -11.83 -0.31 2.66
CA GLU A 209 -12.18 -1.40 1.74
C GLU A 209 -11.79 -2.76 2.32
N LEU A 210 -10.61 -2.87 2.94
CA LEU A 210 -10.19 -4.09 3.63
C LEU A 210 -11.12 -4.42 4.82
N PHE A 211 -11.47 -3.46 5.67
CA PHE A 211 -12.40 -3.66 6.78
C PHE A 211 -13.83 -3.99 6.32
N ASN A 212 -14.18 -3.71 5.06
CA ASN A 212 -15.43 -4.15 4.44
C ASN A 212 -15.34 -5.58 3.86
N GLY A 213 -14.25 -6.30 4.12
CA GLY A 213 -14.05 -7.70 3.73
C GLY A 213 -13.61 -7.90 2.27
N ARG A 214 -13.24 -6.82 1.56
CA ARG A 214 -12.65 -6.91 0.21
C ARG A 214 -11.29 -7.59 0.28
N CYS A 215 -10.92 -8.25 -0.82
CA CYS A 215 -9.55 -8.77 -0.93
C CYS A 215 -8.55 -7.66 -1.26
N LEU A 216 -7.27 -7.96 -1.07
CA LEU A 216 -6.17 -7.01 -1.20
C LEU A 216 -6.20 -6.26 -2.54
N VAL A 217 -6.38 -6.99 -3.65
CA VAL A 217 -6.37 -6.37 -4.97
C VAL A 217 -7.63 -5.52 -5.22
N GLU A 218 -8.80 -5.95 -4.72
CA GLU A 218 -10.03 -5.14 -4.80
C GLU A 218 -9.86 -3.83 -4.01
N ALA A 219 -9.34 -3.89 -2.78
CA ALA A 219 -9.12 -2.70 -1.96
C ALA A 219 -8.14 -1.72 -2.63
N TYR A 220 -7.05 -2.24 -3.20
CA TYR A 220 -6.11 -1.42 -3.97
C TYR A 220 -6.78 -0.75 -5.17
N TYR A 221 -7.45 -1.49 -6.06
CA TYR A 221 -8.05 -0.88 -7.26
C TYR A 221 -9.25 0.01 -6.96
N ARG A 222 -9.95 -0.17 -5.85
CA ARG A 222 -11.01 0.78 -5.46
C ARG A 222 -10.45 2.13 -5.01
N THR A 223 -9.20 2.18 -4.56
CA THR A 223 -8.62 3.37 -3.91
C THR A 223 -7.42 3.96 -4.63
N LYS A 224 -6.78 3.19 -5.53
CA LYS A 224 -5.73 3.63 -6.43
C LYS A 224 -6.32 4.68 -7.39
N PRO A 225 -5.81 5.93 -7.43
CA PRO A 225 -6.38 6.97 -8.29
C PRO A 225 -6.11 6.75 -9.79
N PHE A 226 -4.95 6.19 -10.15
CA PHE A 226 -4.51 6.13 -11.55
C PHE A 226 -3.88 4.79 -11.96
N ASN A 227 -4.00 4.43 -13.24
CA ASN A 227 -3.26 3.39 -13.96
C ASN A 227 -2.22 4.02 -14.89
N SER A 228 -1.42 3.20 -15.59
CA SER A 228 -0.28 3.67 -16.40
C SER A 228 0.65 4.56 -15.57
N TRP A 229 1.02 4.12 -14.37
CA TRP A 229 1.80 4.92 -13.41
C TRP A 229 2.67 4.06 -12.48
N GLN A 230 3.28 4.67 -11.47
CA GLN A 230 4.48 4.14 -10.81
C GLN A 230 4.25 3.10 -9.71
N PHE A 231 3.03 2.62 -9.46
CA PHE A 231 2.76 1.76 -8.29
C PHE A 231 2.66 0.27 -8.58
N VAL A 232 3.26 -0.51 -7.70
CA VAL A 232 3.07 -1.97 -7.59
C VAL A 232 2.40 -2.33 -6.27
N LEU A 233 1.51 -3.32 -6.30
CA LEU A 233 0.90 -3.95 -5.13
C LEU A 233 1.56 -5.32 -4.93
N LEU A 234 2.07 -5.60 -3.75
CA LEU A 234 2.81 -6.80 -3.40
C LEU A 234 2.01 -7.63 -2.39
N GLY A 235 1.65 -8.86 -2.74
CA GLY A 235 0.80 -9.69 -1.89
C GLY A 235 0.10 -10.83 -2.63
N ASP A 236 -0.61 -11.65 -1.88
CA ASP A 236 -1.64 -12.52 -2.47
C ASP A 236 -2.86 -11.63 -2.86
N PRO A 237 -3.25 -11.57 -4.16
CA PRO A 237 -4.35 -10.71 -4.60
C PRO A 237 -5.69 -11.02 -3.90
N LEU A 238 -5.90 -12.27 -3.50
CA LEU A 238 -7.14 -12.75 -2.92
C LEU A 238 -7.19 -12.63 -1.40
N TYR A 239 -6.11 -12.17 -0.76
CA TYR A 239 -6.02 -12.05 0.70
C TYR A 239 -7.11 -11.15 1.29
N ARG A 240 -7.92 -11.68 2.21
CA ARG A 240 -8.98 -11.00 2.96
C ARG A 240 -8.70 -11.04 4.47
N PRO A 241 -7.85 -10.15 5.00
CA PRO A 241 -7.47 -10.10 6.42
C PRO A 241 -8.66 -10.00 7.39
N PHE A 242 -9.76 -9.39 6.93
CA PHE A 242 -10.89 -8.97 7.74
C PHE A 242 -12.23 -9.56 7.28
N LYS A 243 -12.21 -10.69 6.58
CA LYS A 243 -13.44 -11.38 6.12
C LYS A 243 -14.41 -11.74 7.27
N LYS A 244 -13.90 -11.79 8.50
CA LYS A 244 -14.62 -12.22 9.71
C LYS A 244 -14.88 -11.08 10.71
N LEU A 245 -14.63 -9.82 10.33
CA LEU A 245 -15.03 -8.66 11.14
C LEU A 245 -16.55 -8.53 11.23
#